data_AF-F0Z243-F1
#
_entry.id   AF-F0Z243-F1
#
_cell.length_a   1.000
_cell.length_b   1.000
_cell.length_c   1.000
_cell.angle_alpha   90.00
_cell.angle_beta   90.00
_cell.angle_gamma   90.00
#
_symmetry.space_group_name_H-M   'P 1'
#
loop_
_entity.id
_entity.type
_entity.pdbx_description
1 polymer ?
#
loop_
_entity_poly.entity_id
_entity_poly.type
_entity_poly.pdbx_seq_one_letter_code
_entity_poly.pdbx_strand_id
1 'polypeptide(L)'
;MNNFLWGSATAAYQCEGGWKEGQKGLSNWDTFCHSEKNNVNPVTADISSDHYHRYEEDIRMLSEGNQNAYRFSIAWTRIIPEGRGKKSQEGIDFYHRILDTCKRYHVEPVVTLYHYDLPQPLYENGGWENRDTVEAYTEYAKICFEEFGGKVNLWATINEPGYDTICCYGRGNYPPNVQNLERRWRAMYHLLIASASAVKVYKLMKLNGAIGIVSDSYSIETLVDNEEYQKAKYWADLFYNRSVNEVSVTGIYPQDLIDKLKADGFDTSYILAEDEEVFMAGKVDYLGINAYDRTLVKPYQGGETSMTANNTGDGVTKNETIIKNWFVLDEDPDTEKNAWGCELYPKAVYNLLLELRKIYPNTPVIITENGLGYYDNLENGEVQDTYRIDFLKSYIEWILKAMEEGCDVRGYFVWSTMDLYSWINGYNKRYGLVYVDFDNDNKRIPKKSYYWYKNFIEQERNKENG
;
A
#
# COMPACT_ATOMS: atom_id res chain seq x y z
N MET A 1 -24.61 -4.79 5.20
CA MET A 1 -23.22 -5.27 5.21
C MET A 1 -23.04 -6.57 4.43
N ASN A 2 -24.11 -7.23 3.94
CA ASN A 2 -24.02 -8.32 2.97
C ASN A 2 -22.99 -7.99 1.87
N ASN A 3 -21.97 -8.85 1.76
CA ASN A 3 -20.81 -8.74 0.85
C ASN A 3 -19.65 -7.84 1.31
N PHE A 4 -19.55 -7.45 2.59
CA PHE A 4 -18.34 -6.81 3.11
C PHE A 4 -17.14 -7.76 3.01
N LEU A 5 -16.01 -7.25 2.52
CA LEU A 5 -14.78 -8.01 2.35
C LEU A 5 -13.97 -8.00 3.65
N TRP A 6 -13.97 -9.12 4.35
CA TRP A 6 -13.12 -9.38 5.50
C TRP A 6 -11.91 -10.19 5.05
N GLY A 7 -10.76 -9.55 4.99
CA GLY A 7 -9.56 -10.15 4.41
C GLY A 7 -8.27 -9.76 5.11
N SER A 8 -7.20 -10.21 4.49
CA SER A 8 -5.83 -9.81 4.82
C SER A 8 -5.03 -9.65 3.54
N ALA A 9 -3.91 -8.95 3.63
CA ALA A 9 -3.13 -8.53 2.48
C ALA A 9 -1.66 -8.97 2.54
N THR A 10 -1.07 -9.11 1.36
CA THR A 10 0.37 -9.34 1.13
C THR A 10 0.87 -8.54 -0.08
N ALA A 11 2.19 -8.50 -0.25
CA ALA A 11 2.85 -7.99 -1.45
C ALA A 11 3.85 -9.02 -1.97
N ALA A 12 3.99 -9.13 -3.29
CA ALA A 12 4.75 -10.17 -3.97
C ALA A 12 6.20 -10.28 -3.46
N TYR A 13 6.97 -9.19 -3.56
CA TYR A 13 8.35 -9.17 -3.05
C TYR A 13 8.44 -9.49 -1.55
N GLN A 14 7.41 -9.08 -0.80
CA GLN A 14 7.40 -9.24 0.65
C GLN A 14 7.05 -10.65 1.12
N CYS A 15 6.38 -11.50 0.32
CA CYS A 15 5.98 -12.85 0.79
C CYS A 15 6.40 -14.00 -0.13
N GLU A 16 6.58 -13.77 -1.45
CA GLU A 16 6.71 -14.86 -2.42
C GLU A 16 7.99 -15.67 -2.26
N GLY A 17 9.16 -15.02 -2.24
CA GLY A 17 10.43 -15.73 -2.41
C GLY A 17 10.60 -16.25 -3.84
N GLY A 18 11.34 -17.34 -4.03
CA GLY A 18 11.57 -17.93 -5.36
C GLY A 18 12.10 -16.88 -6.36
N TRP A 19 12.99 -16.01 -5.89
CA TRP A 19 13.31 -14.72 -6.56
C TRP A 19 13.98 -14.88 -7.94
N LYS A 20 14.56 -16.06 -8.21
CA LYS A 20 15.16 -16.48 -9.49
C LYS A 20 14.47 -17.70 -10.11
N GLU A 21 13.33 -18.11 -9.56
CA GLU A 21 12.58 -19.26 -10.03
C GLU A 21 11.52 -18.86 -11.04
N GLY A 22 11.10 -19.83 -11.86
CA GLY A 22 10.03 -19.66 -12.82
C GLY A 22 10.23 -18.58 -13.88
N GLN A 23 11.49 -18.43 -14.35
CA GLN A 23 11.91 -17.41 -15.32
C GLN A 23 11.67 -15.97 -14.82
N LYS A 24 11.51 -15.76 -13.51
CA LYS A 24 11.39 -14.43 -12.92
C LYS A 24 12.62 -13.58 -13.25
N GLY A 25 12.40 -12.36 -13.72
CA GLY A 25 13.44 -11.34 -13.88
C GLY A 25 13.83 -10.67 -12.55
N LEU A 26 14.94 -9.93 -12.56
CA LEU A 26 15.33 -9.14 -11.40
C LEU A 26 14.42 -7.91 -11.26
N SER A 27 14.03 -7.57 -10.03
CA SER A 27 13.47 -6.27 -9.69
C SER A 27 14.55 -5.30 -9.21
N ASN A 28 14.19 -4.02 -9.13
CA ASN A 28 14.92 -2.99 -8.41
C ASN A 28 15.24 -3.39 -6.97
N TRP A 29 14.30 -4.04 -6.29
CA TRP A 29 14.46 -4.52 -4.92
C TRP A 29 15.42 -5.71 -4.81
N ASP A 30 15.36 -6.67 -5.74
CA ASP A 30 16.32 -7.78 -5.79
C ASP A 30 17.76 -7.21 -5.86
N THR A 31 18.01 -6.26 -6.76
CA THR A 31 19.32 -5.64 -6.93
C THR A 31 19.72 -4.78 -5.73
N PHE A 32 18.78 -3.98 -5.19
CA PHE A 32 19.03 -3.12 -4.04
C PHE A 32 19.42 -3.92 -2.80
N CYS A 33 18.65 -4.96 -2.45
CA CYS A 33 18.88 -5.78 -1.26
C CYS A 33 20.23 -6.50 -1.29
N HIS A 34 20.75 -6.81 -2.49
CA HIS A 34 22.07 -7.41 -2.71
C HIS A 34 23.21 -6.39 -2.89
N SER A 35 22.97 -5.11 -2.60
CA SER A 35 23.96 -4.05 -2.75
C SER A 35 24.28 -3.38 -1.41
N GLU A 36 25.39 -2.66 -1.35
CA GLU A 36 25.79 -1.86 -0.19
C GLU A 36 24.80 -0.70 0.13
N LYS A 37 23.88 -0.38 -0.80
CA LYS A 37 22.84 0.63 -0.57
C LYS A 37 21.78 0.16 0.42
N ASN A 38 21.60 -1.15 0.59
CA ASN A 38 20.74 -1.70 1.64
C ASN A 38 21.44 -1.65 3.00
N ASN A 39 21.60 -0.45 3.55
CA ASN A 39 22.44 -0.18 4.71
C ASN A 39 21.68 -0.09 6.04
N VAL A 40 20.34 -0.04 6.02
CA VAL A 40 19.51 0.06 7.22
C VAL A 40 19.39 -1.31 7.91
N ASN A 41 18.96 -2.32 7.16
CA ASN A 41 18.91 -3.71 7.60
C ASN A 41 19.30 -4.61 6.42
N PRO A 42 20.57 -5.05 6.32
CA PRO A 42 21.13 -5.72 5.13
C PRO A 42 20.67 -7.19 5.02
N VAL A 43 19.35 -7.41 4.96
CA VAL A 43 18.70 -8.70 4.72
C VAL A 43 17.96 -8.67 3.39
N THR A 44 17.93 -9.82 2.70
CA THR A 44 17.25 -9.96 1.41
C THR A 44 15.89 -10.64 1.56
N ALA A 45 15.06 -10.59 0.51
CA ALA A 45 13.77 -11.25 0.44
C ALA A 45 13.78 -12.50 -0.48
N ASP A 46 14.95 -13.08 -0.72
CA ASP A 46 15.17 -14.19 -1.66
C ASP A 46 14.21 -15.37 -1.45
N ILE A 47 14.02 -15.72 -0.18
CA ILE A 47 13.09 -16.76 0.30
C ILE A 47 11.82 -16.11 0.85
N SER A 48 11.96 -15.02 1.61
CA SER A 48 10.84 -14.38 2.27
C SER A 48 9.99 -15.36 3.09
N SER A 49 8.66 -15.27 3.02
CA SER A 49 7.75 -16.24 3.63
C SER A 49 7.58 -17.52 2.79
N ASP A 50 8.25 -17.63 1.64
CA ASP A 50 8.16 -18.78 0.72
C ASP A 50 6.73 -19.04 0.21
N HIS A 51 5.93 -17.97 0.05
CA HIS A 51 4.56 -18.07 -0.46
C HIS A 51 4.51 -18.63 -1.88
N TYR A 52 5.57 -18.43 -2.69
CA TYR A 52 5.66 -18.98 -4.06
C TYR A 52 5.48 -20.51 -4.08
N HIS A 53 6.01 -21.22 -3.08
CA HIS A 53 5.86 -22.67 -2.95
C HIS A 53 4.70 -23.09 -2.04
N ARG A 54 4.27 -22.22 -1.12
CA ARG A 54 3.32 -22.54 -0.04
C ARG A 54 1.97 -21.86 -0.16
N TYR A 55 1.68 -21.21 -1.29
CA TYR A 55 0.46 -20.43 -1.48
C TYR A 55 -0.84 -21.18 -1.17
N GLU A 56 -0.89 -22.50 -1.43
CA GLU A 56 -2.09 -23.30 -1.13
C GLU A 56 -2.31 -23.46 0.38
N GLU A 57 -1.24 -23.62 1.17
CA GLU A 57 -1.33 -23.61 2.63
C GLU A 57 -1.85 -22.26 3.12
N ASP A 58 -1.26 -21.17 2.64
CA ASP A 58 -1.61 -19.82 3.07
C ASP A 58 -3.06 -19.46 2.72
N ILE A 59 -3.50 -19.70 1.47
CA ILE A 59 -4.87 -19.40 1.03
C ILE A 59 -5.91 -20.26 1.77
N ARG A 60 -5.58 -21.53 2.04
CA ARG A 60 -6.43 -22.39 2.86
C ARG A 60 -6.59 -21.81 4.28
N MET A 61 -5.53 -21.28 4.89
CA MET A 61 -5.60 -20.66 6.21
C MET A 61 -6.48 -19.41 6.23
N LEU A 62 -6.53 -18.59 5.17
CA LEU A 62 -7.50 -17.49 5.12
C LEU A 62 -8.94 -18.01 5.23
N SER A 63 -9.27 -19.03 4.45
CA SER A 63 -10.61 -19.65 4.44
C SER A 63 -10.95 -20.29 5.79
N GLU A 64 -10.03 -21.08 6.35
CA GLU A 64 -10.17 -21.68 7.68
C GLU A 64 -10.25 -20.61 8.81
N GLY A 65 -9.72 -19.41 8.55
CA GLY A 65 -9.81 -18.21 9.37
C GLY A 65 -11.07 -17.37 9.14
N ASN A 66 -12.07 -17.90 8.43
CA ASN A 66 -13.31 -17.24 8.05
C ASN A 66 -13.17 -16.02 7.14
N GLN A 67 -11.98 -15.67 6.66
CA GLN A 67 -11.80 -14.56 5.71
C GLN A 67 -12.47 -14.91 4.37
N ASN A 68 -13.05 -13.91 3.69
CA ASN A 68 -13.66 -14.07 2.37
C ASN A 68 -12.92 -13.31 1.26
N ALA A 69 -11.83 -12.63 1.56
CA ALA A 69 -11.06 -11.89 0.57
C ALA A 69 -9.54 -11.98 0.83
N TYR A 70 -8.76 -12.00 -0.24
CA TYR A 70 -7.30 -11.98 -0.21
C TYR A 70 -6.79 -10.89 -1.13
N ARG A 71 -6.09 -9.89 -0.58
CA ARG A 71 -5.39 -8.91 -1.39
C ARG A 71 -3.94 -9.32 -1.59
N PHE A 72 -3.50 -9.46 -2.82
CA PHE A 72 -2.10 -9.74 -3.15
C PHE A 72 -1.66 -8.91 -4.35
N SER A 73 -0.35 -8.72 -4.52
CA SER A 73 0.20 -8.11 -5.74
C SER A 73 0.75 -9.15 -6.70
N ILE A 74 0.73 -8.82 -7.99
CA ILE A 74 1.45 -9.56 -9.03
C ILE A 74 2.86 -8.96 -9.13
N ALA A 75 3.89 -9.80 -9.11
CA ALA A 75 5.25 -9.40 -9.46
C ALA A 75 5.33 -9.21 -10.97
N TRP A 76 5.48 -7.96 -11.43
CA TRP A 76 5.66 -7.65 -12.86
C TRP A 76 6.82 -8.46 -13.44
N THR A 77 7.91 -8.63 -12.68
CA THR A 77 9.08 -9.44 -13.04
C THR A 77 8.79 -10.92 -13.32
N ARG A 78 7.65 -11.47 -12.86
CA ARG A 78 7.21 -12.82 -13.23
C ARG A 78 6.39 -12.85 -14.51
N ILE A 79 5.63 -11.80 -14.83
CA ILE A 79 4.81 -11.74 -16.04
C ILE A 79 5.67 -11.36 -17.25
N ILE A 80 6.51 -10.33 -17.09
CA ILE A 80 7.42 -9.82 -18.12
C ILE A 80 8.79 -9.61 -17.47
N PRO A 81 9.70 -10.61 -17.53
CA PRO A 81 10.98 -10.59 -16.81
C PRO A 81 11.85 -9.36 -17.09
N GLU A 82 11.88 -8.90 -18.34
CA GLU A 82 12.65 -7.72 -18.76
C GLU A 82 11.84 -6.41 -18.64
N GLY A 83 10.66 -6.45 -18.02
CA GLY A 83 9.70 -5.34 -17.93
C GLY A 83 8.93 -5.04 -19.22
N ARG A 84 9.49 -5.36 -20.38
CA ARG A 84 8.84 -5.28 -21.70
C ARG A 84 9.06 -6.53 -22.53
N GLY A 85 8.23 -6.72 -23.55
CA GLY A 85 8.41 -7.73 -24.57
C GLY A 85 7.88 -9.11 -24.17
N LYS A 86 8.78 -10.10 -24.05
CA LYS A 86 8.37 -11.52 -23.96
C LYS A 86 7.72 -11.84 -22.61
N LYS A 87 6.50 -12.38 -22.66
CA LYS A 87 5.79 -12.93 -21.49
C LYS A 87 6.49 -14.19 -20.97
N SER A 88 6.50 -14.40 -19.66
CA SER A 88 6.81 -15.70 -19.05
C SER A 88 5.52 -16.47 -18.79
N GLN A 89 5.34 -17.59 -19.49
CA GLN A 89 4.17 -18.45 -19.27
C GLN A 89 4.18 -19.06 -17.86
N GLU A 90 5.35 -19.36 -17.32
CA GLU A 90 5.48 -19.98 -15.99
C GLU A 90 5.04 -19.02 -14.88
N GLY A 91 5.36 -17.73 -15.00
CA GLY A 91 4.86 -16.71 -14.10
C GLY A 91 3.35 -16.47 -14.23
N ILE A 92 2.82 -16.48 -15.45
CA ILE A 92 1.37 -16.42 -15.69
C ILE A 92 0.65 -17.62 -15.05
N ASP A 93 1.19 -18.83 -15.23
CA ASP A 93 0.64 -20.05 -14.67
C ASP A 93 0.67 -20.03 -13.14
N PHE A 94 1.69 -19.42 -12.52
CA PHE A 94 1.75 -19.23 -11.06
C PHE A 94 0.55 -18.42 -10.55
N TYR A 95 0.25 -17.26 -11.13
CA TYR A 95 -0.90 -16.47 -10.69
C TYR A 95 -2.24 -17.10 -11.06
N HIS A 96 -2.32 -17.87 -12.14
CA HIS A 96 -3.50 -18.71 -12.38
C HIS A 96 -3.71 -19.74 -11.26
N ARG A 97 -2.65 -20.39 -10.77
CA ARG A 97 -2.75 -21.31 -9.62
C ARG A 97 -3.20 -20.59 -8.36
N ILE A 98 -2.71 -19.38 -8.07
CA ILE A 98 -3.17 -18.55 -6.96
C ILE A 98 -4.68 -18.29 -7.08
N LEU A 99 -5.14 -17.78 -8.23
CA LEU A 99 -6.55 -17.43 -8.46
C LEU A 99 -7.47 -18.66 -8.38
N ASP A 100 -7.04 -19.79 -8.94
CA ASP A 100 -7.81 -21.04 -8.88
C ASP A 100 -7.89 -21.59 -7.47
N THR A 101 -6.84 -21.41 -6.65
CA THR A 101 -6.84 -21.78 -5.24
C THR A 101 -7.73 -20.83 -4.41
N CYS A 102 -7.69 -19.52 -4.65
CA CYS A 102 -8.63 -18.57 -4.05
C CYS A 102 -10.08 -19.00 -4.31
N LYS A 103 -10.42 -19.32 -5.56
CA LYS A 103 -11.75 -19.82 -5.93
C LYS A 103 -12.10 -21.14 -5.22
N ARG A 104 -11.16 -22.10 -5.16
CA ARG A 104 -11.34 -23.39 -4.46
C ARG A 104 -11.71 -23.21 -2.99
N TYR A 105 -11.09 -22.23 -2.33
CA TYR A 105 -11.29 -21.94 -0.91
C TYR A 105 -12.30 -20.81 -0.63
N HIS A 106 -13.07 -20.39 -1.65
CA HIS A 106 -14.10 -19.36 -1.54
C HIS A 106 -13.58 -18.01 -0.99
N VAL A 107 -12.39 -17.63 -1.42
CA VAL A 107 -11.76 -16.35 -1.10
C VAL A 107 -11.76 -15.49 -2.36
N GLU A 108 -12.34 -14.29 -2.30
CA GLU A 108 -12.36 -13.33 -3.41
C GLU A 108 -10.95 -12.72 -3.59
N PRO A 109 -10.33 -12.85 -4.77
CA PRO A 109 -9.05 -12.23 -5.03
C PRO A 109 -9.20 -10.73 -5.30
N VAL A 110 -8.44 -9.92 -4.56
CA VAL A 110 -8.26 -8.47 -4.81
C VAL A 110 -6.84 -8.26 -5.32
N VAL A 111 -6.68 -8.05 -6.62
CA VAL A 111 -5.37 -8.13 -7.28
C VAL A 111 -4.76 -6.75 -7.48
N THR A 112 -3.56 -6.56 -6.93
CA THR A 112 -2.77 -5.33 -7.09
C THR A 112 -1.74 -5.50 -8.20
N LEU A 113 -1.73 -4.62 -9.21
CA LEU A 113 -0.83 -4.78 -10.35
C LEU A 113 0.62 -4.42 -10.03
N TYR A 114 0.86 -3.41 -9.16
CA TYR A 114 2.20 -2.96 -8.84
C TYR A 114 2.36 -2.62 -7.36
N HIS A 115 3.39 -3.20 -6.74
CA HIS A 115 3.78 -2.96 -5.35
C HIS A 115 5.31 -2.85 -5.24
N TYR A 116 5.84 -1.75 -5.78
CA TYR A 116 7.23 -1.26 -5.66
C TYR A 116 8.32 -2.05 -6.40
N ASP A 117 8.03 -3.28 -6.82
CA ASP A 117 8.95 -4.27 -7.39
C ASP A 117 9.16 -4.13 -8.91
N LEU A 118 9.56 -2.93 -9.34
CA LEU A 118 9.82 -2.59 -10.74
C LEU A 118 10.90 -3.50 -11.37
N PRO A 119 10.68 -4.05 -12.57
CA PRO A 119 11.73 -4.78 -13.30
C PRO A 119 13.01 -3.99 -13.46
N GLN A 120 14.15 -4.63 -13.18
CA GLN A 120 15.47 -4.00 -13.13
C GLN A 120 15.84 -3.26 -14.44
N PRO A 121 15.58 -3.77 -15.65
CA PRO A 121 15.89 -3.02 -16.88
C PRO A 121 15.14 -1.69 -16.99
N LEU A 122 13.88 -1.63 -16.54
CA LEU A 122 13.12 -0.37 -16.50
C LEU A 122 13.69 0.57 -15.45
N TYR A 123 14.07 0.04 -14.29
CA TYR A 123 14.70 0.80 -13.23
C TYR A 123 16.04 1.43 -13.67
N GLU A 124 16.89 0.66 -14.37
CA GLU A 124 18.15 1.15 -14.94
C GLU A 124 17.95 2.21 -16.01
N ASN A 125 16.83 2.16 -16.73
CA ASN A 125 16.44 3.18 -17.70
C ASN A 125 15.77 4.42 -17.06
N GLY A 126 15.94 4.64 -15.75
CA GLY A 126 15.43 5.80 -15.01
C GLY A 126 14.15 5.53 -14.21
N GLY A 127 13.63 4.29 -14.24
CA GLY A 127 12.47 3.88 -13.47
C GLY A 127 11.27 4.81 -13.67
N TRP A 128 10.59 5.17 -12.58
CA TRP A 128 9.44 6.07 -12.64
C TRP A 128 9.77 7.53 -12.97
N GLU A 129 11.04 7.95 -12.97
CA GLU A 129 11.39 9.27 -13.51
C GLU A 129 11.36 9.32 -15.04
N ASN A 130 11.40 8.15 -15.70
CA ASN A 130 11.28 8.04 -17.14
C ASN A 130 9.82 7.75 -17.55
N ARG A 131 9.27 8.61 -18.42
CA ARG A 131 7.90 8.47 -18.95
C ARG A 131 7.69 7.18 -19.73
N ASP A 132 8.74 6.60 -20.32
CA ASP A 132 8.66 5.30 -21.02
C ASP A 132 8.18 4.17 -20.10
N THR A 133 8.34 4.30 -18.78
CA THR A 133 7.84 3.33 -17.80
C THR A 133 6.31 3.32 -17.73
N VAL A 134 5.65 4.44 -18.04
CA VAL A 134 4.18 4.55 -18.11
C VAL A 134 3.61 3.62 -19.18
N GLU A 135 4.23 3.63 -20.36
CA GLU A 135 3.84 2.76 -21.47
C GLU A 135 4.12 1.29 -21.15
N ALA A 136 5.27 0.99 -20.54
CA ALA A 136 5.63 -0.37 -20.12
C ALA A 136 4.61 -0.94 -19.14
N TYR A 137 4.21 -0.13 -18.15
CA TYR A 137 3.21 -0.50 -17.16
C TYR A 137 1.84 -0.71 -17.81
N THR A 138 1.47 0.13 -18.77
CA THR A 138 0.20 0.00 -19.48
C THR A 138 0.12 -1.29 -20.30
N GLU A 139 1.23 -1.68 -20.97
CA GLU A 139 1.35 -2.96 -21.66
C GLU A 139 1.24 -4.15 -20.70
N TYR A 140 1.94 -4.08 -19.58
CA TYR A 140 1.89 -5.09 -18.52
C TYR A 140 0.48 -5.25 -17.92
N ALA A 141 -0.17 -4.14 -17.54
CA ALA A 141 -1.53 -4.13 -17.00
C ALA A 141 -2.52 -4.76 -17.99
N LYS A 142 -2.42 -4.40 -19.28
CA LYS A 142 -3.24 -5.00 -20.34
C LYS A 142 -3.07 -6.52 -20.39
N ILE A 143 -1.84 -7.02 -20.31
CA ILE A 143 -1.57 -8.47 -20.28
C ILE A 143 -2.23 -9.11 -19.06
N CYS A 144 -2.07 -8.54 -17.86
CA CYS A 144 -2.74 -9.05 -16.67
C CYS A 144 -4.27 -9.09 -16.80
N PHE A 145 -4.86 -8.07 -17.41
CA PHE A 145 -6.30 -8.03 -17.67
C PHE A 145 -6.74 -9.09 -18.68
N GLU A 146 -5.96 -9.33 -19.74
CA GLU A 146 -6.23 -10.37 -20.75
C GLU A 146 -6.14 -11.78 -20.14
N GLU A 147 -5.11 -12.06 -19.35
CA GLU A 147 -4.90 -13.39 -18.76
C GLU A 147 -5.87 -13.64 -17.58
N PHE A 148 -6.05 -12.65 -16.70
CA PHE A 148 -6.69 -12.88 -15.40
C PHE A 148 -8.06 -12.22 -15.24
N GLY A 149 -8.45 -11.29 -16.12
CA GLY A 149 -9.69 -10.51 -16.01
C GLY A 149 -10.98 -11.36 -15.97
N GLY A 150 -10.93 -12.60 -16.46
CA GLY A 150 -12.05 -13.55 -16.34
C GLY A 150 -12.21 -14.20 -14.95
N LYS A 151 -11.22 -14.03 -14.05
CA LYS A 151 -11.19 -14.62 -12.70
C LYS A 151 -11.09 -13.58 -11.57
N VAL A 152 -10.97 -12.30 -11.90
CA VAL A 152 -10.72 -11.21 -10.94
C VAL A 152 -11.76 -10.11 -11.10
N ASN A 153 -12.53 -9.84 -10.04
CA ASN A 153 -13.54 -8.79 -10.04
C ASN A 153 -13.05 -7.47 -9.41
N LEU A 154 -11.97 -7.50 -8.63
CA LEU A 154 -11.45 -6.31 -7.94
C LEU A 154 -9.96 -6.14 -8.24
N TRP A 155 -9.64 -5.04 -8.89
CA TRP A 155 -8.29 -4.67 -9.29
C TRP A 155 -7.83 -3.41 -8.59
N ALA A 156 -6.60 -3.41 -8.08
CA ALA A 156 -5.86 -2.21 -7.71
C ALA A 156 -4.73 -1.99 -8.72
N THR A 157 -4.59 -0.78 -9.23
CA THR A 157 -3.51 -0.42 -10.16
C THR A 157 -2.17 -0.34 -9.44
N ILE A 158 -1.91 0.76 -8.75
CA ILE A 158 -0.66 1.03 -8.04
C ILE A 158 -0.96 1.12 -6.56
N ASN A 159 -0.13 0.44 -5.77
CA ASN A 159 -0.11 0.56 -4.31
C ASN A 159 0.73 1.78 -3.91
N GLU A 160 0.15 2.66 -3.10
CA GLU A 160 0.79 3.75 -2.37
C GLU A 160 1.80 4.58 -3.21
N PRO A 161 1.36 5.25 -4.30
CA PRO A 161 2.26 6.12 -5.07
C PRO A 161 2.92 7.22 -4.22
N GLY A 162 2.20 7.73 -3.21
CA GLY A 162 2.69 8.72 -2.27
C GLY A 162 3.81 8.17 -1.40
N TYR A 163 3.55 7.06 -0.70
CA TYR A 163 4.52 6.43 0.20
C TYR A 163 5.76 5.91 -0.52
N ASP A 164 5.61 5.25 -1.68
CA ASP A 164 6.74 4.74 -2.48
C ASP A 164 7.71 5.87 -2.80
N THR A 165 7.18 6.96 -3.36
CA THR A 165 8.01 8.07 -3.80
C THR A 165 8.56 8.88 -2.62
N ILE A 166 7.86 8.95 -1.48
CA ILE A 166 8.42 9.46 -0.22
C ILE A 166 9.64 8.65 0.20
N CYS A 167 9.55 7.33 0.21
CA CYS A 167 10.65 6.47 0.63
C CYS A 167 11.84 6.52 -0.34
N CYS A 168 11.56 6.56 -1.65
CA CYS A 168 12.58 6.61 -2.71
C CYS A 168 13.31 7.96 -2.81
N TYR A 169 12.58 9.07 -2.71
CA TYR A 169 13.06 10.41 -3.05
C TYR A 169 12.89 11.45 -1.93
N GLY A 170 12.13 11.17 -0.87
CA GLY A 170 11.97 12.07 0.29
C GLY A 170 12.91 11.69 1.43
N ARG A 171 12.67 10.51 2.02
CA ARG A 171 13.50 9.90 3.07
C ARG A 171 14.79 9.33 2.49
N GLY A 172 14.75 8.81 1.25
CA GLY A 172 15.90 8.20 0.59
C GLY A 172 16.31 6.87 1.21
N ASN A 173 15.37 6.13 1.79
CA ASN A 173 15.62 4.84 2.40
C ASN A 173 15.26 3.66 1.46
N TYR A 174 14.49 3.90 0.39
CA TYR A 174 14.23 2.92 -0.69
C TYR A 174 15.08 3.24 -1.92
N PRO A 175 15.36 2.27 -2.81
CA PRO A 175 16.08 2.53 -4.05
C PRO A 175 15.36 3.60 -4.88
N PRO A 176 16.03 4.69 -5.33
CA PRO A 176 17.48 4.88 -5.49
C PRO A 176 18.26 5.49 -4.31
N ASN A 177 17.65 5.64 -3.13
CA ASN A 177 18.19 6.30 -1.94
C ASN A 177 18.47 7.79 -2.14
N VAL A 178 17.49 8.52 -2.67
CA VAL A 178 17.63 9.93 -3.02
C VAL A 178 16.79 10.79 -2.05
N GLN A 179 17.27 11.99 -1.76
CA GLN A 179 16.53 13.01 -1.00
C GLN A 179 16.37 14.26 -1.88
N ASN A 180 15.42 14.22 -2.80
CA ASN A 180 15.10 15.27 -3.77
C ASN A 180 13.59 15.27 -4.10
N LEU A 181 12.87 16.29 -3.63
CA LEU A 181 11.43 16.40 -3.86
C LEU A 181 11.06 16.68 -5.32
N GLU A 182 11.87 17.37 -6.11
CA GLU A 182 11.58 17.57 -7.54
C GLU A 182 11.50 16.23 -8.27
N ARG A 183 12.49 15.35 -8.03
CA ARG A 183 12.50 13.98 -8.57
C ARG A 183 11.33 13.16 -8.05
N ARG A 184 10.95 13.34 -6.78
CA ARG A 184 9.74 12.74 -6.20
C ARG A 184 8.49 13.09 -7.01
N TRP A 185 8.25 14.38 -7.26
CA TRP A 185 7.04 14.83 -7.94
C TRP A 185 6.98 14.34 -9.38
N ARG A 186 8.12 14.30 -10.09
CA ARG A 186 8.23 13.69 -11.43
C ARG A 186 7.86 12.21 -11.41
N ALA A 187 8.47 11.43 -10.51
CA ALA A 187 8.19 10.00 -10.38
C ALA A 187 6.72 9.72 -10.00
N MET A 188 6.17 10.49 -9.07
CA MET A 188 4.79 10.34 -8.62
C MET A 188 3.80 10.69 -9.73
N TYR A 189 4.06 11.72 -10.52
CA TYR A 189 3.23 12.05 -11.68
C TYR A 189 3.20 10.91 -12.70
N HIS A 190 4.34 10.30 -13.01
CA HIS A 190 4.41 9.15 -13.91
C HIS A 190 3.71 7.90 -13.35
N LEU A 191 3.77 7.64 -12.04
CA LEU A 191 2.96 6.60 -11.41
C LEU A 191 1.45 6.88 -11.61
N LEU A 192 1.00 8.12 -11.38
CA LEU A 192 -0.42 8.48 -11.46
C LEU A 192 -0.96 8.37 -12.89
N ILE A 193 -0.21 8.84 -13.89
CA ILE A 193 -0.62 8.70 -15.31
C ILE A 193 -0.58 7.24 -15.77
N ALA A 194 0.32 6.41 -15.22
CA ALA A 194 0.36 4.98 -15.47
C ALA A 194 -0.86 4.26 -14.88
N SER A 195 -1.25 4.60 -13.65
CA SER A 195 -2.50 4.13 -13.04
C SER A 195 -3.71 4.51 -13.91
N ALA A 196 -3.84 5.79 -14.29
CA ALA A 196 -4.94 6.26 -15.14
C ALA A 196 -4.97 5.56 -16.50
N SER A 197 -3.81 5.29 -17.10
CA SER A 197 -3.67 4.54 -18.36
C SER A 197 -4.15 3.10 -18.22
N ALA A 198 -3.80 2.40 -17.13
CA ALA A 198 -4.30 1.05 -16.85
C ALA A 198 -5.82 1.03 -16.63
N VAL A 199 -6.39 2.00 -15.89
CA VAL A 199 -7.85 2.13 -15.72
C VAL A 199 -8.53 2.37 -17.07
N LYS A 200 -8.00 3.26 -17.91
CA LYS A 200 -8.51 3.51 -19.26
C LYS A 200 -8.53 2.22 -20.10
N VAL A 201 -7.46 1.43 -20.07
CA VAL A 201 -7.39 0.14 -20.77
C VAL A 201 -8.44 -0.84 -20.23
N TYR A 202 -8.54 -1.00 -18.91
CA TYR A 202 -9.52 -1.87 -18.26
C TYR A 202 -10.96 -1.55 -18.70
N LYS A 203 -11.32 -0.26 -18.72
CA LYS A 203 -12.64 0.21 -19.16
C LYS A 203 -12.89 -0.01 -20.65
N LEU A 204 -11.89 0.20 -21.50
CA LEU A 204 -11.99 -0.06 -22.95
C LEU A 204 -12.19 -1.56 -23.25
N MET A 205 -11.60 -2.44 -22.45
CA MET A 205 -11.79 -3.89 -22.54
C MET A 205 -13.17 -4.34 -22.07
N LYS A 206 -13.95 -3.45 -21.41
CA LYS A 206 -15.28 -3.74 -20.88
C LYS A 206 -15.30 -4.99 -19.97
N LEU A 207 -14.26 -5.14 -19.16
CA LEU A 207 -14.20 -6.20 -18.17
C LEU A 207 -15.26 -5.99 -17.08
N ASN A 208 -15.71 -7.09 -16.51
CA ASN A 208 -16.59 -7.06 -15.35
C ASN A 208 -15.77 -6.83 -14.08
N GLY A 209 -16.31 -6.08 -13.13
CA GLY A 209 -15.64 -5.78 -11.87
C GLY A 209 -15.45 -4.29 -11.65
N ALA A 210 -14.53 -3.96 -10.75
CA ALA A 210 -14.16 -2.58 -10.42
C ALA A 210 -12.63 -2.47 -10.34
N ILE A 211 -12.12 -1.31 -10.73
CA ILE A 211 -10.70 -0.99 -10.67
C ILE A 211 -10.44 0.29 -9.85
N GLY A 212 -9.47 0.19 -8.96
CA GLY A 212 -9.07 1.24 -8.03
C GLY A 212 -7.59 1.61 -8.13
N ILE A 213 -7.22 2.63 -7.38
CA ILE A 213 -5.85 2.87 -6.93
C ILE A 213 -5.82 2.66 -5.41
N VAL A 214 -4.68 2.27 -4.86
CA VAL A 214 -4.49 2.17 -3.42
C VAL A 214 -3.62 3.34 -2.98
N SER A 215 -4.16 4.26 -2.19
CA SER A 215 -3.42 5.40 -1.62
C SER A 215 -3.06 5.11 -0.17
N ASP A 216 -1.83 5.41 0.22
CA ASP A 216 -1.52 5.76 1.60
C ASP A 216 -2.30 7.04 1.92
N SER A 217 -3.16 7.01 2.93
CA SER A 217 -3.97 8.18 3.28
C SER A 217 -4.06 8.33 4.78
N TYR A 218 -4.05 9.59 5.21
CA TYR A 218 -3.85 9.96 6.59
C TYR A 218 -4.95 10.92 7.05
N SER A 219 -5.41 10.77 8.29
CA SER A 219 -6.13 11.86 8.96
C SER A 219 -5.15 12.99 9.22
N ILE A 220 -5.25 14.10 8.48
CA ILE A 220 -4.42 15.28 8.72
C ILE A 220 -5.05 16.14 9.80
N GLU A 221 -4.34 16.32 10.91
CA GLU A 221 -4.85 16.96 12.12
C GLU A 221 -3.88 18.04 12.64
N THR A 222 -4.41 18.93 13.48
CA THR A 222 -3.66 20.00 14.14
C THR A 222 -4.01 20.01 15.63
N LEU A 223 -3.02 20.28 16.48
CA LEU A 223 -3.24 20.41 17.94
C LEU A 223 -3.76 21.81 18.33
N VAL A 224 -3.69 22.76 17.41
CA VAL A 224 -4.13 24.14 17.57
C VAL A 224 -5.12 24.47 16.45
N ASP A 225 -6.21 25.15 16.79
CA ASP A 225 -7.21 25.60 15.82
C ASP A 225 -7.10 27.12 15.56
N ASN A 226 -6.29 27.49 14.57
CA ASN A 226 -6.17 28.86 14.07
C ASN A 226 -5.81 28.86 12.58
N GLU A 227 -5.85 30.04 11.95
CA GLU A 227 -5.64 30.19 10.50
C GLU A 227 -4.29 29.62 9.99
N GLU A 228 -3.20 29.84 10.74
CA GLU A 228 -1.87 29.36 10.34
C GLU A 228 -1.79 27.83 10.36
N TYR A 229 -2.35 27.20 11.39
CA TYR A 229 -2.41 25.74 11.50
C TYR A 229 -3.35 25.12 10.46
N GLN A 230 -4.50 25.74 10.17
CA GLN A 230 -5.40 25.28 9.11
C GLN A 230 -4.73 25.37 7.73
N LYS A 231 -3.92 26.41 7.48
CA LYS A 231 -3.09 26.51 6.27
C LYS A 231 -2.05 25.40 6.19
N ALA A 232 -1.36 25.08 7.28
CA ALA A 232 -0.41 23.97 7.32
C ALA A 232 -1.10 22.62 7.04
N LYS A 233 -2.28 22.39 7.66
CA LYS A 233 -3.14 21.23 7.40
C LYS A 233 -3.53 21.11 5.92
N TYR A 234 -3.93 22.21 5.27
CA TYR A 234 -4.26 22.21 3.86
C TYR A 234 -3.09 21.74 2.98
N TRP A 235 -1.89 22.29 3.19
CA TRP A 235 -0.72 21.89 2.41
C TRP A 235 -0.26 20.46 2.70
N ALA A 236 -0.41 19.99 3.93
CA ALA A 236 -0.12 18.61 4.29
C ALA A 236 -1.11 17.63 3.65
N ASP A 237 -2.40 17.95 3.66
CA ASP A 237 -3.43 17.15 2.98
C ASP A 237 -3.21 17.11 1.46
N LEU A 238 -2.81 18.23 0.86
CA LEU A 238 -2.43 18.28 -0.54
C LEU A 238 -1.20 17.43 -0.84
N PHE A 239 -0.20 17.46 0.04
CA PHE A 239 1.06 16.74 -0.11
C PHE A 239 0.90 15.22 0.04
N TYR A 240 0.17 14.78 1.07
CA TYR A 240 0.05 13.36 1.41
C TYR A 240 -1.15 12.68 0.76
N ASN A 241 -2.32 13.32 0.71
CA ASN A 241 -3.56 12.66 0.30
C ASN A 241 -4.03 13.10 -1.09
N ARG A 242 -4.33 14.38 -1.28
CA ARG A 242 -5.03 14.87 -2.49
C ARG A 242 -4.17 14.83 -3.74
N SER A 243 -2.84 14.86 -3.62
CA SER A 243 -1.92 14.66 -4.75
C SER A 243 -2.12 13.30 -5.47
N VAL A 244 -2.66 12.30 -4.77
CA VAL A 244 -3.03 10.98 -5.32
C VAL A 244 -4.55 10.86 -5.47
N ASN A 245 -5.29 11.12 -4.39
CA ASN A 245 -6.74 10.85 -4.34
C ASN A 245 -7.54 11.73 -5.31
N GLU A 246 -7.22 13.02 -5.41
CA GLU A 246 -8.04 13.97 -6.19
C GLU A 246 -7.98 13.66 -7.67
N VAL A 247 -6.77 13.48 -8.22
CA VAL A 247 -6.60 13.12 -9.64
C VAL A 247 -7.20 11.76 -9.96
N SER A 248 -7.08 10.79 -9.05
CA SER A 248 -7.58 9.44 -9.27
C SER A 248 -9.11 9.39 -9.28
N VAL A 249 -9.78 10.17 -8.43
CA VAL A 249 -11.25 10.21 -8.34
C VAL A 249 -11.87 11.14 -9.37
N THR A 250 -11.30 12.33 -9.55
CA THR A 250 -11.91 13.40 -10.34
C THR A 250 -11.40 13.46 -11.78
N GLY A 251 -10.22 12.89 -12.04
CA GLY A 251 -9.50 13.04 -13.30
C GLY A 251 -8.76 14.37 -13.42
N ILE A 252 -8.75 15.20 -12.38
CA ILE A 252 -8.16 16.53 -12.38
C ILE A 252 -6.96 16.56 -11.43
N TYR A 253 -5.78 16.89 -11.95
CA TYR A 253 -4.60 17.07 -11.12
C TYR A 253 -4.72 18.37 -10.30
N PRO A 254 -4.41 18.38 -8.99
CA PRO A 254 -4.66 19.56 -8.15
C PRO A 254 -3.89 20.80 -8.63
N GLN A 255 -4.62 21.85 -9.04
CA GLN A 255 -3.99 23.07 -9.58
C GLN A 255 -3.14 23.80 -8.51
N ASP A 256 -3.63 23.88 -7.28
CA ASP A 256 -2.90 24.47 -6.16
C ASP A 256 -1.53 23.80 -5.93
N LEU A 257 -1.43 22.49 -6.20
CA LEU A 257 -0.18 21.76 -6.11
C LEU A 257 0.76 22.22 -7.22
N ILE A 258 0.29 22.24 -8.48
CA ILE A 258 1.07 22.69 -9.63
C ILE A 258 1.62 24.10 -9.41
N ASP A 259 0.76 25.03 -8.97
CA ASP A 259 1.13 26.42 -8.73
C ASP A 259 2.15 26.54 -7.60
N LYS A 260 1.97 25.76 -6.53
CA LYS A 260 2.94 25.72 -5.42
C LYS A 260 4.30 25.19 -5.85
N LEU A 261 4.34 24.11 -6.63
CA LEU A 261 5.58 23.53 -7.15
C LEU A 261 6.34 24.54 -8.02
N LYS A 262 5.63 25.24 -8.93
CA LYS A 262 6.22 26.31 -9.76
C LYS A 262 6.73 27.48 -8.91
N ALA A 263 5.97 27.90 -7.91
CA ALA A 263 6.36 28.99 -7.02
C ALA A 263 7.62 28.65 -6.19
N ASP A 264 7.79 27.37 -5.83
CA ASP A 264 8.98 26.87 -5.14
C ASP A 264 10.16 26.57 -6.09
N GLY A 265 9.97 26.79 -7.40
CA GLY A 265 11.02 26.68 -8.41
C GLY A 265 11.29 25.26 -8.91
N PHE A 266 10.39 24.31 -8.66
CA PHE A 266 10.53 22.96 -9.20
C PHE A 266 10.22 22.90 -10.70
N ASP A 267 10.97 22.07 -11.42
CA ASP A 267 10.64 21.69 -12.79
C ASP A 267 9.28 20.99 -12.84
N THR A 268 8.37 21.47 -13.69
CA THR A 268 7.04 20.90 -13.93
C THR A 268 6.82 20.56 -15.41
N SER A 269 7.89 20.52 -16.22
CA SER A 269 7.82 20.25 -17.66
C SER A 269 7.35 18.83 -18.02
N TYR A 270 7.39 17.90 -17.06
CA TYR A 270 6.84 16.55 -17.21
C TYR A 270 5.31 16.50 -17.14
N ILE A 271 4.65 17.59 -16.72
CA ILE A 271 3.18 17.69 -16.70
C ILE A 271 2.74 18.12 -18.09
N LEU A 272 2.19 17.18 -18.86
CA LEU A 272 1.78 17.43 -20.23
C LEU A 272 0.29 17.75 -20.31
N ALA A 273 -0.10 18.63 -21.23
CA ALA A 273 -1.50 19.02 -21.38
C ALA A 273 -2.37 17.85 -21.90
N GLU A 274 -1.80 17.01 -22.76
CA GLU A 274 -2.46 15.82 -23.30
C GLU A 274 -2.76 14.74 -22.24
N ASP A 275 -2.10 14.78 -21.08
CA ASP A 275 -2.32 13.81 -20.01
C ASP A 275 -3.69 14.02 -19.32
N GLU A 276 -4.30 15.20 -19.45
CA GLU A 276 -5.65 15.49 -18.92
C GLU A 276 -6.70 14.50 -19.45
N GLU A 277 -6.67 14.18 -20.75
CA GLU A 277 -7.61 13.21 -21.35
C GLU A 277 -7.42 11.80 -20.78
N VAL A 278 -6.20 11.43 -20.44
CA VAL A 278 -5.88 10.12 -19.86
C VAL A 278 -6.39 10.05 -18.42
N PHE A 279 -6.16 11.07 -17.61
CA PHE A 279 -6.70 11.13 -16.25
C PHE A 279 -8.24 11.12 -16.24
N MET A 280 -8.87 11.88 -17.12
CA MET A 280 -10.33 11.90 -17.23
C MET A 280 -10.94 10.56 -17.62
N ALA A 281 -10.27 9.81 -18.50
CA ALA A 281 -10.66 8.44 -18.87
C ALA A 281 -10.28 7.41 -17.78
N GLY A 282 -9.28 7.71 -16.97
CA GLY A 282 -8.67 6.83 -15.97
C GLY A 282 -9.22 6.96 -14.55
N LYS A 283 -10.37 7.64 -14.36
CA LYS A 283 -11.00 7.77 -13.04
C LYS A 283 -11.33 6.42 -12.42
N VAL A 284 -10.99 6.22 -11.15
CA VAL A 284 -11.19 4.94 -10.45
C VAL A 284 -12.66 4.70 -10.10
N ASP A 285 -13.03 3.43 -9.93
CA ASP A 285 -14.37 3.02 -9.47
C ASP A 285 -14.47 3.01 -7.93
N TYR A 286 -13.32 2.89 -7.24
CA TYR A 286 -13.20 2.96 -5.78
C TYR A 286 -11.80 3.46 -5.38
N LEU A 287 -11.68 3.98 -4.15
CA LEU A 287 -10.40 4.24 -3.52
C LEU A 287 -10.03 3.10 -2.57
N GLY A 288 -8.89 2.46 -2.81
CA GLY A 288 -8.22 1.64 -1.82
C GLY A 288 -7.43 2.54 -0.88
N ILE A 289 -7.53 2.30 0.43
CA ILE A 289 -6.92 3.12 1.45
C ILE A 289 -6.04 2.25 2.34
N ASN A 290 -4.76 2.56 2.35
CA ASN A 290 -3.81 2.10 3.35
C ASN A 290 -3.76 3.13 4.47
N ALA A 291 -4.21 2.75 5.68
CA ALA A 291 -4.34 3.66 6.80
C ALA A 291 -3.84 3.01 8.09
N TYR A 292 -2.97 3.73 8.81
CA TYR A 292 -2.33 3.25 10.04
C TYR A 292 -2.56 4.22 11.19
N ASP A 293 -2.01 5.42 11.10
CA ASP A 293 -2.15 6.49 12.08
C ASP A 293 -2.52 7.84 11.43
N ARG A 294 -2.71 8.86 12.28
CA ARG A 294 -2.93 10.25 11.84
C ARG A 294 -1.60 10.93 11.54
N THR A 295 -1.65 12.03 10.79
CA THR A 295 -0.52 12.94 10.61
C THR A 295 -0.84 14.27 11.25
N LEU A 296 -0.14 14.60 12.33
CA LEU A 296 -0.22 15.91 12.96
C LEU A 296 0.72 16.90 12.28
N VAL A 297 0.25 18.12 12.04
CA VAL A 297 1.08 19.17 11.42
C VAL A 297 0.92 20.53 12.10
N LYS A 298 1.97 21.33 11.98
CA LYS A 298 2.04 22.72 12.44
C LYS A 298 2.62 23.64 11.35
N PRO A 299 2.45 24.97 11.50
CA PRO A 299 3.00 25.94 10.56
C PRO A 299 4.50 25.75 10.36
N TYR A 300 4.97 26.03 9.14
CA TYR A 300 6.40 26.06 8.85
C TYR A 300 7.08 27.17 9.66
N GLN A 301 8.10 26.80 10.43
CA GLN A 301 8.81 27.69 11.37
C GLN A 301 10.27 27.98 10.97
N GLY A 302 10.72 27.46 9.82
CA GLY A 302 12.11 27.56 9.36
C GLY A 302 12.74 26.20 9.09
N GLY A 303 13.95 26.23 8.50
CA GLY A 303 14.72 25.03 8.15
C GLY A 303 14.58 24.62 6.68
N GLU A 304 15.49 23.76 6.23
CA GLU A 304 15.41 23.17 4.90
C GLU A 304 14.51 21.94 4.90
N THR A 305 14.00 21.59 3.71
CA THR A 305 13.22 20.36 3.55
C THR A 305 14.04 19.17 4.01
N SER A 306 13.47 18.36 4.90
CA SER A 306 14.09 17.16 5.44
C SER A 306 13.02 16.16 5.87
N MET A 307 13.29 14.87 5.66
CA MET A 307 12.40 13.78 6.04
C MET A 307 13.24 12.62 6.59
N THR A 308 12.94 12.19 7.80
CA THR A 308 13.60 11.04 8.45
C THR A 308 12.55 10.04 8.90
N ALA A 309 12.95 8.77 8.99
CA ALA A 309 12.09 7.70 9.49
C ALA A 309 12.84 6.78 10.43
N ASN A 310 12.17 6.35 11.49
CA ASN A 310 12.64 5.30 12.38
C ASN A 310 12.40 3.94 11.72
N ASN A 311 13.44 3.36 11.15
CA ASN A 311 13.36 2.06 10.46
C ASN A 311 13.91 0.89 11.30
N THR A 312 14.63 1.16 12.37
CA THR A 312 15.25 0.14 13.23
C THR A 312 14.40 -0.19 14.46
N GLY A 313 13.55 0.74 14.91
CA GLY A 313 12.75 0.55 16.13
C GLY A 313 13.58 0.66 17.41
N ASP A 314 14.79 1.21 17.33
CA ASP A 314 15.74 1.33 18.45
C ASP A 314 15.56 2.63 19.26
N GLY A 315 14.67 3.53 18.79
CA GLY A 315 14.41 4.83 19.42
C GLY A 315 15.50 5.88 19.20
N VAL A 316 16.53 5.60 18.40
CA VAL A 316 17.63 6.54 18.11
C VAL A 316 17.18 7.57 17.07
N THR A 317 16.61 7.12 15.96
CA THR A 317 16.09 7.99 14.91
C THR A 317 14.60 8.24 15.15
N LYS A 318 14.17 9.50 15.08
CA LYS A 318 12.77 9.89 15.15
C LYS A 318 12.18 10.11 13.76
N ASN A 319 10.87 9.97 13.65
CA ASN A 319 10.13 10.41 12.47
C ASN A 319 10.02 11.93 12.50
N GLU A 320 10.71 12.62 11.60
CA GLU A 320 10.64 14.07 11.46
C GLU A 320 10.37 14.44 10.01
N THR A 321 9.62 15.51 9.79
CA THR A 321 9.39 16.06 8.45
C THR A 321 9.26 17.56 8.51
N ILE A 322 10.11 18.24 7.74
CA ILE A 322 10.00 19.65 7.40
C ILE A 322 9.81 19.72 5.90
N ILE A 323 8.71 20.30 5.43
CA ILE A 323 8.55 20.67 4.03
C ILE A 323 8.65 22.19 3.96
N LYS A 324 9.80 22.68 3.49
CA LYS A 324 10.13 24.10 3.47
C LYS A 324 9.02 24.91 2.81
N ASN A 325 8.55 25.96 3.47
CA ASN A 325 7.45 26.85 3.05
C ASN A 325 6.05 26.20 2.99
N TRP A 326 5.86 25.00 3.55
CA TRP A 326 4.56 24.30 3.54
C TRP A 326 4.09 24.01 4.97
N PHE A 327 4.73 23.07 5.67
CA PHE A 327 4.36 22.60 7.00
C PHE A 327 5.52 21.88 7.68
N VAL A 328 5.37 21.61 8.98
CA VAL A 328 6.25 20.74 9.77
C VAL A 328 5.39 19.69 10.46
N LEU A 329 5.88 18.46 10.56
CA LEU A 329 5.22 17.41 11.33
C LEU A 329 5.21 17.80 12.81
N ASP A 330 4.05 17.66 13.44
CA ASP A 330 3.85 17.90 14.87
C ASP A 330 3.77 16.59 15.63
N GLU A 331 3.84 16.66 16.96
CA GLU A 331 3.80 15.49 17.83
C GLU A 331 2.89 15.77 19.03
N ASP A 332 1.99 14.84 19.31
CA ASP A 332 1.22 14.80 20.54
C ASP A 332 1.98 13.95 21.57
N PRO A 333 2.55 14.56 22.63
CA PRO A 333 3.37 13.84 23.61
C PRO A 333 2.56 12.84 24.46
N ASP A 334 1.23 12.96 24.47
CA ASP A 334 0.33 12.12 25.25
C ASP A 334 -0.18 10.90 24.45
N THR A 335 0.11 10.83 23.14
CA THR A 335 -0.27 9.70 22.28
C THR A 335 0.80 8.61 22.30
N GLU A 336 0.42 7.39 22.67
CA GLU A 336 1.31 6.23 22.67
C GLU A 336 1.77 5.87 21.24
N LYS A 337 3.02 5.41 21.12
CA LYS A 337 3.61 4.97 19.85
C LYS A 337 4.28 3.62 20.01
N ASN A 338 4.29 2.82 18.94
CA ASN A 338 5.12 1.62 18.91
C ASN A 338 6.61 1.97 18.74
N ALA A 339 7.47 0.94 18.74
CA ALA A 339 8.93 1.09 18.64
C ALA A 339 9.40 1.84 17.38
N TRP A 340 8.63 1.81 16.28
CA TRP A 340 8.93 2.51 15.02
C TRP A 340 8.27 3.89 14.89
N GLY A 341 7.64 4.38 15.96
CA GLY A 341 7.03 5.70 16.01
C GLY A 341 5.67 5.82 15.32
N CYS A 342 4.97 4.71 15.08
CA CYS A 342 3.58 4.69 14.63
C CYS A 342 2.67 4.98 15.83
N GLU A 343 1.76 5.95 15.72
CA GLU A 343 0.81 6.25 16.79
C GLU A 343 -0.20 5.11 16.97
N LEU A 344 -0.53 4.81 18.21
CA LEU A 344 -1.62 3.92 18.58
C LEU A 344 -2.91 4.73 18.71
N TYR A 345 -3.37 5.29 17.59
CA TYR A 345 -4.56 6.16 17.54
C TYR A 345 -5.62 5.65 16.55
N PRO A 346 -6.37 4.57 16.89
CA PRO A 346 -7.31 3.94 15.96
C PRO A 346 -8.41 4.87 15.42
N LYS A 347 -8.79 5.91 16.17
CA LYS A 347 -9.79 6.90 15.74
C LYS A 347 -9.37 7.68 14.47
N ALA A 348 -8.09 7.69 14.11
CA ALA A 348 -7.60 8.30 12.88
C ALA A 348 -8.40 7.86 11.64
N VAL A 349 -8.77 6.57 11.54
CA VAL A 349 -9.51 6.06 10.38
C VAL A 349 -10.90 6.66 10.26
N TYR A 350 -11.57 6.88 11.39
CA TYR A 350 -12.91 7.48 11.40
C TYR A 350 -12.85 8.92 10.87
N ASN A 351 -11.88 9.71 11.36
CA ASN A 351 -11.67 11.09 10.92
C ASN A 351 -11.34 11.14 9.42
N LEU A 352 -10.45 10.25 8.95
CA LEU A 352 -10.10 10.12 7.53
C LEU A 352 -11.33 9.77 6.68
N LEU A 353 -12.12 8.77 7.08
CA LEU A 353 -13.30 8.34 6.32
C LEU A 353 -14.36 9.44 6.20
N LEU A 354 -14.58 10.22 7.26
CA LEU A 354 -15.51 11.35 7.21
C LEU A 354 -15.03 12.46 6.26
N GLU A 355 -13.73 12.81 6.27
CA GLU A 355 -13.18 13.79 5.34
C GLU A 355 -13.21 13.26 3.89
N LEU A 356 -12.86 11.99 3.66
CA LEU A 356 -12.96 11.38 2.32
C LEU A 356 -14.39 11.40 1.80
N ARG A 357 -15.39 11.08 2.63
CA ARG A 357 -16.80 11.18 2.23
C ARG A 357 -17.21 12.61 1.91
N LYS A 358 -16.73 13.59 2.66
CA LYS A 358 -17.03 15.00 2.42
C LYS A 358 -16.44 15.48 1.09
N ILE A 359 -15.22 15.07 0.75
CA ILE A 359 -14.52 15.48 -0.48
C ILE A 359 -14.99 14.65 -1.69
N TYR A 360 -15.23 13.35 -1.51
CA TYR A 360 -15.56 12.38 -2.55
C TYR A 360 -16.84 11.59 -2.22
N PRO A 361 -18.02 12.23 -2.09
CA PRO A 361 -19.22 11.62 -1.50
C PRO A 361 -19.79 10.40 -2.23
N ASN A 362 -19.42 10.20 -3.51
CA ASN A 362 -19.90 9.09 -4.33
C ASN A 362 -18.82 8.02 -4.59
N THR A 363 -17.68 8.10 -3.92
CA THR A 363 -16.56 7.18 -4.13
C THR A 363 -16.50 6.15 -3.02
N PRO A 364 -16.73 4.86 -3.32
CA PRO A 364 -16.57 3.80 -2.33
C PRO A 364 -15.13 3.66 -1.87
N VAL A 365 -14.96 3.27 -0.61
CA VAL A 365 -13.66 3.01 0.01
C VAL A 365 -13.50 1.53 0.35
N ILE A 366 -12.31 1.00 0.14
CA ILE A 366 -11.87 -0.29 0.70
C ILE A 366 -10.63 0.00 1.54
N ILE A 367 -10.63 -0.38 2.82
CA ILE A 367 -9.42 -0.31 3.65
C ILE A 367 -8.52 -1.48 3.24
N THR A 368 -7.57 -1.23 2.35
CA THR A 368 -6.72 -2.24 1.70
C THR A 368 -5.53 -2.65 2.54
N GLU A 369 -5.22 -1.86 3.57
CA GLU A 369 -4.15 -2.16 4.50
C GLU A 369 -4.35 -1.41 5.82
N ASN A 370 -4.36 -2.15 6.92
CA ASN A 370 -4.23 -1.63 8.28
C ASN A 370 -3.68 -2.72 9.18
N GLY A 371 -2.72 -2.39 10.04
CA GLY A 371 -2.09 -3.38 10.90
C GLY A 371 -1.21 -2.76 11.96
N LEU A 372 -0.60 -3.62 12.78
CA LEU A 372 0.32 -3.21 13.82
C LEU A 372 1.57 -4.08 13.83
N GLY A 373 2.71 -3.46 13.51
CA GLY A 373 4.02 -4.10 13.47
C GLY A 373 4.69 -4.09 14.84
N TYR A 374 5.00 -5.26 15.38
CA TYR A 374 5.63 -5.44 16.70
C TYR A 374 6.69 -6.54 16.66
N TYR A 375 7.45 -6.65 17.75
CA TYR A 375 8.26 -7.83 18.03
C TYR A 375 7.36 -8.92 18.63
N ASP A 376 7.15 -10.00 17.87
CA ASP A 376 6.37 -11.14 18.33
C ASP A 376 7.31 -12.23 18.87
N ASN A 377 6.98 -12.78 20.04
CA ASN A 377 7.71 -13.90 20.64
C ASN A 377 6.93 -15.21 20.47
N LEU A 378 7.62 -16.25 19.99
CA LEU A 378 7.10 -17.61 19.96
C LEU A 378 7.44 -18.31 21.28
N GLU A 379 6.43 -18.57 22.11
CA GLU A 379 6.59 -19.20 23.42
C GLU A 379 5.72 -20.44 23.48
N ASN A 380 6.33 -21.59 23.78
CA ASN A 380 5.64 -22.90 23.84
C ASN A 380 4.84 -23.24 22.56
N GLY A 381 5.30 -22.76 21.39
CA GLY A 381 4.63 -22.98 20.10
C GLY A 381 3.46 -22.04 19.81
N GLU A 382 3.25 -21.01 20.63
CA GLU A 382 2.18 -20.02 20.47
C GLU A 382 2.73 -18.59 20.45
N VAL A 383 1.99 -17.67 19.84
CA VAL A 383 2.28 -16.23 19.85
C VAL A 383 1.10 -15.49 20.47
N GLN A 384 1.33 -14.82 21.59
CA GLN A 384 0.32 -14.14 22.40
C GLN A 384 0.27 -12.64 22.11
N ASP A 385 -0.14 -12.27 20.89
CA ASP A 385 -0.14 -10.90 20.37
C ASP A 385 -1.40 -10.09 20.74
N THR A 386 -1.71 -10.00 22.03
CA THR A 386 -2.93 -9.32 22.52
C THR A 386 -2.97 -7.83 22.14
N TYR A 387 -1.82 -7.14 22.10
CA TYR A 387 -1.72 -5.76 21.64
C TYR A 387 -2.24 -5.56 20.20
N ARG A 388 -2.06 -6.57 19.33
CA ARG A 388 -2.53 -6.52 17.94
C ARG A 388 -4.04 -6.67 17.91
N ILE A 389 -4.60 -7.55 18.72
CA ILE A 389 -6.04 -7.70 18.88
C ILE A 389 -6.68 -6.39 19.34
N ASP A 390 -6.14 -5.77 20.39
CA ASP A 390 -6.70 -4.54 20.97
C ASP A 390 -6.71 -3.39 19.95
N PHE A 391 -5.62 -3.24 19.19
CA PHE A 391 -5.53 -2.25 18.12
C PHE A 391 -6.52 -2.53 16.99
N LEU A 392 -6.50 -3.73 16.39
CA LEU A 392 -7.35 -4.07 15.25
C LEU A 392 -8.84 -3.97 15.63
N LYS A 393 -9.22 -4.44 16.82
CA LYS A 393 -10.58 -4.34 17.33
C LYS A 393 -11.05 -2.89 17.38
N SER A 394 -10.27 -2.01 18.04
CA SER A 394 -10.63 -0.60 18.15
C SER A 394 -10.69 0.08 16.78
N TYR A 395 -9.77 -0.26 15.88
CA TYR A 395 -9.73 0.29 14.52
C TYR A 395 -10.98 -0.08 13.71
N ILE A 396 -11.37 -1.35 13.74
CA ILE A 396 -12.58 -1.82 13.06
C ILE A 396 -13.84 -1.20 13.67
N GLU A 397 -13.92 -1.04 14.99
CA GLU A 397 -15.05 -0.37 15.65
C GLU A 397 -15.24 1.08 15.12
N TRP A 398 -14.14 1.80 14.88
CA TRP A 398 -14.18 3.15 14.28
C TRP A 398 -14.59 3.14 12.80
N ILE A 399 -14.20 2.12 12.04
CA ILE A 399 -14.68 1.93 10.65
C ILE A 399 -16.19 1.68 10.65
N LEU A 400 -16.67 0.75 11.47
CA LEU A 400 -18.09 0.44 11.59
C LEU A 400 -18.89 1.68 12.02
N LYS A 401 -18.33 2.48 12.95
CA LYS A 401 -18.94 3.74 13.35
C LYS A 401 -19.05 4.75 12.19
N ALA A 402 -18.02 4.88 11.36
CA ALA A 402 -18.08 5.73 10.16
C ALA A 402 -19.12 5.21 9.14
N MET A 403 -19.26 3.89 8.99
CA MET A 403 -20.28 3.28 8.13
C MET A 403 -21.70 3.55 8.63
N GLU A 404 -21.95 3.47 9.95
CA GLU A 404 -23.23 3.87 10.55
C GLU A 404 -23.59 5.33 10.24
N GLU A 405 -22.59 6.19 10.14
CA GLU A 405 -22.78 7.61 9.81
C GLU A 405 -22.88 7.87 8.30
N GLY A 406 -22.70 6.84 7.47
CA GLY A 406 -22.97 6.87 6.03
C GLY A 406 -21.74 6.89 5.12
N CYS A 407 -20.55 6.53 5.63
CA CYS A 407 -19.39 6.26 4.76
C CYS A 407 -19.57 4.92 4.02
N ASP A 408 -19.38 4.89 2.70
CA ASP A 408 -19.44 3.67 1.88
C ASP A 408 -18.11 2.91 1.95
N VAL A 409 -17.90 2.15 3.02
CA VAL A 409 -16.74 1.26 3.19
C VAL A 409 -17.17 -0.17 2.87
N ARG A 410 -16.44 -0.82 1.96
CA ARG A 410 -16.82 -2.14 1.40
C ARG A 410 -15.91 -3.29 1.81
N GLY A 411 -14.79 -3.00 2.46
CA GLY A 411 -13.86 -4.03 2.90
C GLY A 411 -12.80 -3.53 3.86
N TYR A 412 -12.21 -4.46 4.59
CA TYR A 412 -11.11 -4.27 5.52
C TYR A 412 -10.11 -5.41 5.39
N PHE A 413 -8.85 -5.06 5.13
CA PHE A 413 -7.75 -5.99 4.94
C PHE A 413 -6.68 -5.77 6.01
N VAL A 414 -6.52 -6.76 6.88
CA VAL A 414 -5.44 -6.77 7.87
C VAL A 414 -4.09 -6.86 7.16
N TRP A 415 -3.18 -5.95 7.51
CA TRP A 415 -1.76 -6.07 7.23
C TRP A 415 -1.10 -6.80 8.41
N SER A 416 -0.80 -8.09 8.27
CA SER A 416 -0.79 -8.90 7.04
C SER A 416 -1.36 -10.31 7.25
N THR A 417 -1.51 -11.06 6.16
CA THR A 417 -1.94 -12.47 6.21
C THR A 417 -1.00 -13.31 7.07
N MET A 418 0.29 -13.23 6.79
CA MET A 418 1.37 -13.92 7.48
C MET A 418 2.54 -12.96 7.67
N ASP A 419 3.44 -13.28 8.61
CA ASP A 419 4.69 -12.54 8.73
C ASP A 419 5.46 -12.59 7.41
N LEU A 420 6.02 -11.44 7.04
CA LEU A 420 6.58 -11.18 5.73
C LEU A 420 7.81 -10.27 5.83
N TYR A 421 8.59 -10.20 4.76
CA TYR A 421 9.71 -9.27 4.67
C TYR A 421 9.20 -7.84 4.74
N SER A 422 9.57 -7.08 5.77
CA SER A 422 9.23 -5.66 5.87
C SER A 422 10.36 -4.84 5.26
N TRP A 423 10.30 -4.53 3.96
CA TRP A 423 11.21 -3.67 3.20
C TRP A 423 12.59 -3.47 3.87
N ILE A 424 12.88 -2.28 4.40
CA ILE A 424 14.16 -1.97 5.05
C ILE A 424 14.22 -2.32 6.55
N ASN A 425 13.16 -2.87 7.12
CA ASN A 425 13.04 -3.27 8.52
C ASN A 425 13.33 -4.77 8.72
N GLY A 426 13.39 -5.56 7.65
CA GLY A 426 13.63 -7.00 7.68
C GLY A 426 12.48 -7.81 8.30
N TYR A 427 12.80 -8.89 9.02
CA TYR A 427 11.82 -9.86 9.53
C TYR A 427 11.43 -9.69 11.00
N ASN A 428 12.09 -8.79 11.72
CA ASN A 428 11.85 -8.61 13.17
C ASN A 428 10.55 -7.84 13.44
N LYS A 429 10.16 -6.94 12.53
CA LYS A 429 8.90 -6.20 12.60
C LYS A 429 7.78 -7.05 12.00
N ARG A 430 7.06 -7.77 12.86
CA ARG A 430 6.05 -8.76 12.47
C ARG A 430 4.66 -8.15 12.44
N TYR A 431 3.90 -8.47 11.39
CA TYR A 431 2.58 -7.91 11.11
C TYR A 431 1.50 -8.98 10.95
N GLY A 432 1.88 -10.23 10.67
CA GLY A 432 0.96 -11.26 10.22
C GLY A 432 -0.06 -11.66 11.27
N LEU A 433 -1.24 -12.09 10.83
CA LEU A 433 -2.13 -12.92 11.65
C LEU A 433 -1.53 -14.32 11.88
N VAL A 434 -0.70 -14.78 10.95
CA VAL A 434 0.04 -16.04 11.02
C VAL A 434 1.52 -15.75 11.21
N TYR A 435 2.12 -16.32 12.25
CA TYR A 435 3.56 -16.28 12.47
C TYR A 435 4.27 -17.18 11.47
N VAL A 436 5.38 -16.69 10.91
CA VAL A 436 6.28 -17.49 10.06
C VAL A 436 7.57 -17.72 10.84
N ASP A 437 7.87 -19.00 11.09
CA ASP A 437 9.11 -19.44 11.70
C ASP A 437 10.22 -19.51 10.64
N PHE A 438 10.84 -18.35 10.39
CA PHE A 438 11.89 -18.19 9.37
C PHE A 438 13.13 -19.05 9.64
N ASP A 439 13.34 -19.50 10.89
CA ASP A 439 14.44 -20.36 11.28
C ASP A 439 14.11 -21.86 11.12
N ASN A 440 12.85 -22.19 10.84
CA ASN A 440 12.34 -23.57 10.78
C ASN A 440 11.46 -23.77 9.54
N ASP A 441 12.07 -23.65 8.37
CA ASP A 441 11.46 -23.95 7.06
C ASP A 441 10.16 -23.16 6.82
N ASN A 442 10.13 -21.90 7.27
CA ASN A 442 8.98 -21.00 7.13
C ASN A 442 7.66 -21.62 7.63
N LYS A 443 7.70 -22.41 8.70
CA LYS A 443 6.49 -23.03 9.26
C LYS A 443 5.47 -21.96 9.67
N ARG A 444 4.20 -22.17 9.28
CA ARG A 444 3.06 -21.31 9.65
C ARG A 444 2.53 -21.67 11.04
N ILE A 445 2.35 -20.67 11.90
CA ILE A 445 1.79 -20.80 13.24
C ILE A 445 0.73 -19.71 13.45
N PRO A 446 -0.58 -20.02 13.43
CA PRO A 446 -1.61 -19.02 13.70
C PRO A 446 -1.40 -18.33 15.04
N LYS A 447 -1.38 -16.99 15.05
CA LYS A 447 -1.26 -16.21 16.29
C LYS A 447 -2.60 -16.14 17.02
N LYS A 448 -2.60 -15.61 18.23
CA LYS A 448 -3.86 -15.33 18.96
C LYS A 448 -4.79 -14.42 18.17
N SER A 449 -4.24 -13.41 17.49
CA SER A 449 -4.99 -12.49 16.62
C SER A 449 -5.70 -13.17 15.45
N TYR A 450 -5.15 -14.24 14.88
CA TYR A 450 -5.83 -15.04 13.84
C TYR A 450 -7.15 -15.61 14.35
N TYR A 451 -7.13 -16.25 15.52
CA TYR A 451 -8.34 -16.84 16.12
C TYR A 451 -9.35 -15.77 16.54
N TRP A 452 -8.86 -14.64 17.06
CA TRP A 452 -9.74 -13.51 17.36
C TRP A 452 -10.44 -12.98 16.09
N TYR A 453 -9.69 -12.74 15.00
CA TYR A 453 -10.25 -12.19 13.77
C TYR A 453 -11.23 -13.18 13.13
N LYS A 454 -10.93 -14.48 13.16
CA LYS A 454 -11.85 -15.55 12.76
C LYS A 454 -13.21 -15.47 13.48
N ASN A 455 -13.17 -15.36 14.80
CA ASN A 455 -14.38 -15.29 15.63
C ASN A 455 -15.12 -13.96 15.42
N PHE A 456 -14.40 -12.86 15.23
CA PHE A 456 -14.98 -11.57 14.93
C PHE A 456 -15.77 -11.59 13.63
N ILE A 457 -15.19 -12.11 12.54
CA ILE A 457 -15.88 -12.22 11.24
C ILE A 457 -17.14 -13.08 11.34
N GLU A 458 -17.09 -14.18 12.10
CA GLU A 458 -18.26 -15.03 12.35
C GLU A 458 -19.37 -14.27 13.07
N GLN A 459 -19.03 -13.45 14.07
CA GLN A 459 -19.99 -12.62 14.79
C GLN A 459 -20.64 -11.56 13.88
N GLU A 460 -19.86 -10.87 13.04
CA GLU A 460 -20.40 -9.88 12.09
C GLU A 460 -21.33 -10.53 11.07
N ARG A 461 -20.96 -11.70 10.51
CA ARG A 461 -21.84 -12.46 9.61
C ARG A 461 -23.15 -12.89 10.27
N ASN A 462 -23.10 -13.26 11.56
CA ASN A 462 -24.31 -13.64 12.29
C ASN A 462 -25.24 -12.44 12.56
N LYS A 463 -24.68 -11.24 12.75
CA LYS A 463 -25.47 -9.99 12.86
C LYS A 463 -26.17 -9.62 11.55
N GLU A 464 -25.63 -10.02 10.40
CA GLU A 464 -26.23 -9.75 9.08
C GLU A 464 -27.37 -10.70 8.73
N ASN A 465 -27.32 -11.95 9.23
CA ASN A 465 -28.27 -13.00 8.89
C ASN A 465 -29.46 -13.11 9.86
N GLY A 466 -29.41 -12.44 11.02
CA GLY A 466 -30.48 -12.39 12.02
C GLY A 466 -31.18 -11.05 11.99
#